data_AF-A0A7W0CJM1-F1
#
_entry.id   AF-A0A7W0CJM1-F1
#
_cell.length_a   1.000
_cell.length_b   1.000
_cell.length_c   1.000
_cell.angle_alpha   90.00
_cell.angle_beta   90.00
_cell.angle_gamma   90.00
#
_symmetry.space_group_name_H-M   'P 1'
#
loop_
_entity.id
_entity.type
_entity.pdbx_description
1 polymer ?
#
loop_
_entity_poly.entity_id
_entity_poly.type
_entity_poly.pdbx_seq_one_letter_code
_entity_poly.pdbx_strand_id
1 'polypeptide(L)'
;MADHHAAPGSIYWGQPSSNHQTKPSYDDDPAGCSSRQAQRPLSGEVAGSGRGAEKLIAVIALIVAKEAALPLPKSSRSKCGGRSLKGFPFYEWRPAVEITPFEELQQPDERSLRFSPWGFGGRMRPEDAAAFQQETVGYSDLVPQVCERVRTRFDQVRETFSYGVLNYGLFTAAHDQAYLTLEFAVRARFLEFYGGAITVVDDGVDRQEAVTTFDEVRGQFQRRRGRSTPKLRLRNGRAIAFDGMLDALMTWARAEGLLSGQRTRHMEPLFRKFRNFVAHEAGDHITTPVNAARAIRDLAETINRLWGVPTPGGRLYPAPIRREPLALAWSEDERSSSTGPAENAKAAAAEPDNELHVVVLAAAHDDELNYFDARYETSHLPQDLLWGPGTREEAIAWYERERPDGDEVDVLDRLFVLRFHEQRLYLPQQSDIVAGLGPHARRGTWYLARTDSPLDAFNHLRQVLAGGAGNRCSRRGECRQCAVEMIGGGPWEQVVRLLADHDVTPTPCFVPDVRVPSWRPRWNEIIGDGNWNAPADEGQR
;
A
#
# COMPACT_ATOMS: atom_id res chain seq x y z
N MET A 1 13.30 -19.21 30.93
CA MET A 1 13.58 -17.77 30.95
C MET A 1 13.80 -17.36 29.50
N ALA A 2 12.72 -16.94 28.85
CA ALA A 2 12.67 -16.65 27.43
C ALA A 2 12.11 -15.24 27.29
N ASP A 3 12.98 -14.31 26.91
CA ASP A 3 12.62 -12.91 26.65
C ASP A 3 12.17 -12.78 25.20
N HIS A 4 10.85 -12.63 25.02
CA HIS A 4 10.26 -12.18 23.77
C HIS A 4 10.20 -10.64 23.76
N HIS A 5 11.21 -10.02 23.17
CA HIS A 5 11.12 -8.61 22.77
C HIS A 5 10.35 -8.51 21.45
N ALA A 6 9.08 -8.15 21.53
CA ALA A 6 8.33 -7.62 20.40
C ALA A 6 8.70 -6.13 20.24
N ALA A 7 9.24 -5.77 19.08
CA ALA A 7 9.49 -4.39 18.71
C ALA A 7 8.16 -3.65 18.47
N PRO A 8 7.96 -2.42 18.99
CA PRO A 8 6.77 -1.63 18.71
C PRO A 8 6.84 -1.08 17.28
N GLY A 9 5.79 -1.34 16.49
CA GLY A 9 5.59 -0.69 15.20
C GLY A 9 5.30 0.79 15.39
N SER A 10 6.22 1.64 14.95
CA SER A 10 6.00 3.08 14.84
C SER A 10 4.90 3.35 13.80
N ILE A 11 3.83 4.02 14.22
CA ILE A 11 2.79 4.55 13.35
C ILE A 11 3.19 5.99 13.04
N TYR A 12 3.91 6.21 11.95
CA TYR A 12 4.17 7.55 11.43
C TYR A 12 2.91 8.08 10.74
N TRP A 13 2.32 9.11 11.32
CA TRP A 13 1.41 10.00 10.59
C TRP A 13 2.29 11.03 9.88
N GLY A 14 2.43 10.90 8.56
CA GLY A 14 2.99 11.98 7.75
C GLY A 14 2.11 13.22 7.91
N GLN A 15 2.62 14.25 8.58
CA GLN A 15 2.03 15.59 8.56
C GLN A 15 2.17 16.16 7.14
N PRO A 16 1.13 16.75 6.54
CA PRO A 16 1.33 17.59 5.37
C PRO A 16 2.13 18.82 5.78
N SER A 17 3.28 19.02 5.13
CA SER A 17 4.10 20.22 5.29
C SER A 17 3.28 21.46 4.94
N SER A 18 2.98 22.30 5.92
CA SER A 18 2.40 23.62 5.69
C SER A 18 3.48 24.56 5.16
N ASN A 19 3.65 24.61 3.84
CA ASN A 19 4.43 25.68 3.21
C ASN A 19 3.64 26.98 3.29
N HIS A 20 4.16 27.94 4.07
CA HIS A 20 3.79 29.34 4.00
C HIS A 20 4.15 29.90 2.62
N GLN A 21 3.17 29.98 1.71
CA GLN A 21 3.26 30.85 0.55
C GLN A 21 3.06 32.29 1.01
N THR A 22 4.16 33.05 1.02
CA THR A 22 4.15 34.51 1.03
C THR A 22 3.58 35.00 -0.29
N LYS A 23 2.48 35.78 -0.22
CA LYS A 23 1.92 36.50 -1.38
C LYS A 23 2.88 37.63 -1.78
N PRO A 24 3.19 37.83 -3.08
CA PRO A 24 3.80 39.07 -3.52
C PRO A 24 2.74 40.18 -3.64
N SER A 25 3.05 41.35 -3.09
CA SER A 25 2.30 42.59 -3.30
C SER A 25 2.54 43.12 -4.70
N TYR A 26 1.47 43.39 -5.44
CA TYR A 26 1.50 44.22 -6.65
C TYR A 26 0.49 45.34 -6.46
N ASP A 27 1.00 46.54 -6.18
CA ASP A 27 0.33 47.81 -6.46
C ASP A 27 1.06 48.43 -7.65
N ASP A 28 0.35 48.59 -8.76
CA ASP A 28 0.25 49.83 -9.53
C ASP A 28 -0.49 49.57 -10.86
N ASP A 29 -1.74 50.03 -10.89
CA ASP A 29 -2.55 50.28 -12.08
C ASP A 29 -2.39 51.78 -12.41
N PRO A 30 -2.43 52.22 -13.69
CA PRO A 30 -3.75 52.45 -14.27
C PRO A 30 -3.84 52.32 -15.80
N ALA A 31 -4.97 51.79 -16.30
CA ALA A 31 -5.94 52.57 -17.10
C ALA A 31 -6.99 51.68 -17.79
N GLY A 32 -8.27 52.01 -17.53
CA GLY A 32 -9.23 52.17 -18.63
C GLY A 32 -10.34 51.12 -18.81
N CYS A 33 -11.58 51.62 -18.67
CA CYS A 33 -12.82 51.16 -19.31
C CYS A 33 -13.65 50.01 -18.71
N SER A 34 -14.52 50.40 -17.77
CA SER A 34 -15.99 50.31 -17.87
C SER A 34 -16.61 49.02 -18.44
N SER A 35 -17.24 48.23 -17.57
CA SER A 35 -18.66 47.87 -17.76
C SER A 35 -19.34 47.50 -16.44
N ARG A 36 -20.55 48.07 -16.29
CA ARG A 36 -21.46 47.99 -15.15
C ARG A 36 -21.92 46.55 -14.87
N GLN A 37 -21.99 46.17 -13.59
CA GLN A 37 -23.07 45.30 -13.10
C GLN A 37 -23.38 45.60 -11.63
N ALA A 38 -24.67 45.64 -11.34
CA ALA A 38 -25.27 46.24 -10.16
C ALA A 38 -25.12 45.38 -8.90
N GLN A 39 -24.82 46.04 -7.79
CA GLN A 39 -24.92 45.50 -6.43
C GLN A 39 -26.39 45.41 -6.00
N ARG A 40 -26.77 44.28 -5.39
CA ARG A 40 -27.88 44.18 -4.44
C ARG A 40 -27.44 43.33 -3.23
N PRO A 41 -27.98 43.62 -2.02
CA PRO A 41 -27.35 43.27 -0.76
C PRO A 41 -27.72 41.87 -0.25
N LEU A 42 -26.81 41.30 0.52
CA LEU A 42 -26.98 40.06 1.30
C LEU A 42 -27.80 40.35 2.56
N SER A 43 -29.00 39.80 2.63
CA SER A 43 -29.68 39.45 3.88
C SER A 43 -30.61 38.27 3.60
N GLY A 44 -30.28 37.10 4.14
CA GLY A 44 -31.07 35.89 4.03
C GLY A 44 -30.66 34.90 5.11
N GLU A 45 -31.49 34.82 6.15
CA GLU A 45 -31.44 33.85 7.23
C GLU A 45 -31.44 32.42 6.70
N VAL A 46 -30.55 31.57 7.24
CA VAL A 46 -30.54 30.13 6.95
C VAL A 46 -31.30 29.40 8.05
N ALA A 47 -32.57 29.09 7.78
CA ALA A 47 -33.28 28.00 8.45
C ALA A 47 -33.02 26.71 7.66
N GLY A 48 -32.34 25.74 8.28
CA GLY A 48 -31.93 24.50 7.61
C GLY A 48 -31.57 23.35 8.55
N SER A 49 -32.37 23.08 9.58
CA SER A 49 -32.15 21.98 10.53
C SER A 49 -32.71 20.61 10.08
N GLY A 50 -33.22 20.47 8.85
CA GLY A 50 -33.92 19.26 8.40
C GLY A 50 -33.07 18.15 7.74
N ARG A 51 -31.88 18.45 7.21
CA ARG A 51 -31.15 17.50 6.34
C ARG A 51 -30.33 16.43 7.09
N GLY A 52 -30.03 16.65 8.37
CA GLY A 52 -29.28 15.69 9.18
C GLY A 52 -30.11 14.45 9.58
N ALA A 53 -31.39 14.66 9.87
CA ALA A 53 -32.29 13.59 10.30
C ALA A 53 -32.62 12.60 9.18
N GLU A 54 -32.82 13.09 7.95
CA GLU A 54 -33.08 12.23 6.79
C GLU A 54 -31.89 11.31 6.46
N LYS A 55 -30.66 11.80 6.66
CA LYS A 55 -29.43 11.00 6.46
C LYS A 55 -29.26 9.92 7.52
N LEU A 56 -29.49 10.23 8.80
CA LEU A 56 -29.42 9.25 9.88
C LEU A 56 -30.48 8.15 9.71
N ILE A 57 -31.71 8.53 9.33
CA ILE A 57 -32.78 7.57 9.02
C ILE A 57 -32.40 6.69 7.82
N ALA A 58 -31.75 7.24 6.79
CA ALA A 58 -31.28 6.46 5.65
C ALA A 58 -30.18 5.45 6.04
N VAL A 59 -29.25 5.81 6.93
CA VAL A 59 -28.23 4.90 7.46
C VAL A 59 -28.85 3.78 8.29
N ILE A 60 -29.79 4.10 9.19
CA ILE A 60 -30.54 3.11 9.98
C ILE A 60 -31.33 2.16 9.06
N ALA A 61 -32.01 2.70 8.05
CA ALA A 61 -32.73 1.90 7.06
C ALA A 61 -31.81 0.97 6.26
N LEU A 62 -30.57 1.41 5.94
CA LEU A 62 -29.58 0.60 5.24
C LEU A 62 -29.06 -0.56 6.10
N ILE A 63 -28.86 -0.34 7.39
CA ILE A 63 -28.48 -1.37 8.37
C ILE A 63 -29.59 -2.43 8.49
N VAL A 64 -30.84 -1.98 8.63
CA VAL A 64 -32.02 -2.87 8.73
C VAL A 64 -32.24 -3.66 7.42
N ALA A 65 -32.06 -3.03 6.26
CA ALA A 65 -32.19 -3.72 4.97
C ALA A 65 -31.12 -4.80 4.75
N LYS A 66 -29.92 -4.63 5.33
CA LYS A 66 -28.83 -5.61 5.27
C LYS A 66 -29.16 -6.87 6.08
N GLU A 67 -29.83 -6.73 7.23
CA GLU A 67 -30.32 -7.88 8.01
C GLU A 67 -31.48 -8.61 7.32
N ALA A 68 -32.37 -7.88 6.64
CA ALA A 68 -33.51 -8.47 5.94
C ALA A 68 -33.14 -9.23 4.64
N ALA A 69 -31.95 -9.02 4.08
CA ALA A 69 -31.51 -9.61 2.82
C ALA A 69 -30.86 -11.00 2.94
N LEU A 70 -30.77 -11.58 4.14
CA LEU A 70 -30.30 -12.95 4.33
C LEU A 70 -31.34 -13.95 3.79
N PRO A 71 -30.99 -14.83 2.84
CA PRO A 71 -31.95 -15.79 2.31
C PRO A 71 -32.32 -16.82 3.38
N LEU A 72 -33.62 -16.90 3.71
CA LEU A 72 -34.17 -17.98 4.50
C LEU A 72 -33.79 -19.34 3.86
N PRO A 73 -33.34 -20.34 4.64
CA PRO A 73 -32.99 -21.64 4.10
C PRO A 73 -34.20 -22.26 3.41
N LYS A 74 -34.03 -22.61 2.12
CA LYS A 74 -35.07 -23.29 1.33
C LYS A 74 -35.37 -24.64 1.98
N SER A 75 -36.58 -24.79 2.53
CA SER A 75 -37.03 -26.06 3.07
C SER A 75 -37.24 -27.06 1.93
N SER A 76 -36.42 -28.12 1.95
CA SER A 76 -36.63 -29.28 1.10
C SER A 76 -37.95 -29.97 1.49
N ARG A 77 -38.92 -29.99 0.58
CA ARG A 77 -40.16 -30.76 0.74
C ARG A 77 -39.85 -32.26 0.75
N SER A 78 -39.75 -32.87 1.93
CA SER A 78 -39.93 -34.31 2.10
C SER A 78 -41.39 -34.61 2.46
N LYS A 79 -42.01 -35.51 1.69
CA LYS A 79 -43.34 -36.07 1.97
C LYS A 79 -43.21 -37.04 3.15
N CYS A 80 -43.72 -36.67 4.32
CA CYS A 80 -44.03 -37.61 5.40
C CYS A 80 -45.39 -37.29 6.01
N GLY A 81 -46.08 -38.36 6.39
CA GLY A 81 -47.52 -38.43 6.65
C GLY A 81 -48.03 -37.64 7.84
N GLY A 82 -49.34 -37.42 7.82
CA GLY A 82 -50.06 -36.60 8.77
C GLY A 82 -49.88 -36.99 10.23
N ARG A 83 -49.54 -35.99 11.04
CA ARG A 83 -49.84 -35.94 12.48
C ARG A 83 -50.36 -34.55 12.81
N SER A 84 -51.42 -34.56 13.62
CA SER A 84 -52.11 -33.43 14.24
C SER A 84 -51.15 -32.34 14.73
N LEU A 85 -51.26 -31.13 14.16
CA LEU A 85 -50.64 -29.91 14.68
C LEU A 85 -51.42 -29.42 15.91
N LYS A 86 -51.02 -29.88 17.10
CA LYS A 86 -51.32 -29.20 18.36
C LYS A 86 -50.00 -28.72 18.95
N GLY A 87 -49.89 -27.41 19.15
CA GLY A 87 -48.79 -26.77 19.88
C GLY A 87 -47.66 -26.24 18.99
N PHE A 88 -47.92 -25.16 18.25
CA PHE A 88 -46.83 -24.22 17.97
C PHE A 88 -46.56 -23.44 19.26
N PRO A 89 -45.33 -23.40 19.77
CA PRO A 89 -45.01 -22.53 20.89
C PRO A 89 -45.26 -21.09 20.38
N PHE A 90 -46.08 -20.36 21.12
CA PHE A 90 -46.19 -18.92 20.97
C PHE A 90 -44.77 -18.35 20.91
N TYR A 91 -44.47 -17.58 19.87
CA TYR A 91 -43.27 -16.77 19.83
C TYR A 91 -43.27 -15.93 21.10
N GLU A 92 -42.39 -16.27 22.06
CA GLU A 92 -42.03 -15.37 23.14
C GLU A 92 -41.56 -14.08 22.47
N TRP A 93 -42.38 -13.05 22.59
CA TRP A 93 -41.99 -11.70 22.22
C TRP A 93 -40.69 -11.40 22.97
N ARG A 94 -39.59 -11.24 22.22
CA ARG A 94 -38.36 -10.67 22.79
C ARG A 94 -38.75 -9.37 23.51
N PRO A 95 -38.19 -9.09 24.70
CA PRO A 95 -38.49 -7.86 25.42
C PRO A 95 -38.34 -6.67 24.46
N ALA A 96 -39.29 -5.74 24.55
CA ALA A 96 -39.31 -4.54 23.71
C ALA A 96 -37.94 -3.88 23.77
N VAL A 97 -37.35 -3.61 22.60
CA VAL A 97 -36.11 -2.84 22.50
C VAL A 97 -36.34 -1.51 23.20
N GLU A 98 -35.55 -1.22 24.24
CA GLU A 98 -35.57 0.09 24.87
C GLU A 98 -35.23 1.15 23.82
N ILE A 99 -36.16 2.07 23.57
CA ILE A 99 -35.99 3.11 22.56
C ILE A 99 -35.11 4.21 23.17
N THR A 100 -33.87 4.30 22.70
CA THR A 100 -32.96 5.39 23.05
C THR A 100 -33.52 6.74 22.55
N PRO A 101 -33.67 7.76 23.40
CA PRO A 101 -34.10 9.09 22.98
C PRO A 101 -33.15 9.71 21.95
N PHE A 102 -33.69 10.54 21.05
CA PHE A 102 -32.90 11.17 20.00
C PHE A 102 -31.76 12.05 20.53
N GLU A 103 -31.97 12.77 21.65
CA GLU A 103 -30.95 13.58 22.30
C GLU A 103 -29.74 12.75 22.77
N GLU A 104 -29.99 11.51 23.24
CA GLU A 104 -28.94 10.60 23.65
C GLU A 104 -28.17 10.04 22.43
N LEU A 105 -28.87 9.77 21.32
CA LEU A 105 -28.23 9.37 20.05
C LEU A 105 -27.36 10.46 19.41
N GLN A 106 -27.51 11.72 19.83
CA GLN A 106 -26.66 12.83 19.40
C GLN A 106 -25.41 12.99 20.27
N GLN A 107 -25.34 12.33 21.42
CA GLN A 107 -24.17 12.39 22.27
C GLN A 107 -23.02 11.57 21.64
N PRO A 108 -21.78 12.06 21.72
CA PRO A 108 -20.63 11.28 21.26
C PRO A 108 -20.42 10.04 22.14
N ASP A 109 -20.04 8.93 21.51
CA ASP A 109 -19.59 7.75 22.24
C ASP A 109 -18.26 8.07 22.93
N GLU A 110 -18.20 7.93 24.25
CA GLU A 110 -17.02 8.31 25.04
C GLU A 110 -15.74 7.59 24.62
N ARG A 111 -15.83 6.39 24.04
CA ARG A 111 -14.67 5.63 23.56
C ARG A 111 -14.03 6.30 22.35
N SER A 112 -14.85 6.90 21.49
CA SER A 112 -14.37 7.58 20.28
C SER A 112 -13.51 8.81 20.60
N LEU A 113 -13.79 9.49 21.71
CA LEU A 113 -13.12 10.71 22.13
C LEU A 113 -11.67 10.51 22.61
N ARG A 114 -11.22 9.25 22.75
CA ARG A 114 -9.87 8.91 23.22
C ARG A 114 -8.84 8.73 22.10
N PHE A 115 -9.27 8.85 20.85
CA PHE A 115 -8.41 8.70 19.68
C PHE A 115 -8.05 10.07 19.13
N SER A 116 -6.81 10.50 19.35
CA SER A 116 -6.28 11.80 18.96
C SER A 116 -5.19 11.68 17.89
N PRO A 117 -4.73 12.80 17.29
CA PRO A 117 -3.59 12.81 16.38
C PRO A 117 -2.30 12.22 16.98
N TRP A 118 -2.16 12.25 18.31
CA TRP A 118 -1.01 11.71 19.06
C TRP A 118 -1.20 10.24 19.47
N GLY A 119 -2.24 9.58 18.97
CA GLY A 119 -2.59 8.20 19.29
C GLY A 119 -3.67 8.09 20.37
N PHE A 120 -3.60 7.00 21.13
CA PHE A 120 -4.58 6.69 22.16
C PHE A 120 -4.24 7.42 23.46
N GLY A 121 -5.10 8.34 23.89
CA GLY A 121 -4.88 9.14 25.10
C GLY A 121 -5.47 10.53 24.99
N GLY A 122 -5.69 11.16 26.15
CA GLY A 122 -6.46 12.41 26.25
C GLY A 122 -7.94 12.21 25.88
N ARG A 123 -8.80 13.14 26.29
CA ARG A 123 -10.19 13.20 25.81
C ARG A 123 -10.31 14.42 24.93
N MET A 124 -10.58 14.22 23.65
CA MET A 124 -10.88 15.31 22.73
C MET A 124 -12.26 15.90 23.02
N ARG A 125 -12.45 17.18 22.67
CA ARG A 125 -13.80 17.73 22.58
C ARG A 125 -14.56 17.00 21.47
N PRO A 126 -15.88 16.79 21.60
CA PRO A 126 -16.67 16.05 20.60
C PRO A 126 -16.52 16.59 19.17
N GLU A 127 -16.49 17.91 19.02
CA GLU A 127 -16.37 18.60 17.73
C GLU A 127 -14.98 18.39 17.12
N ASP A 128 -13.93 18.46 17.94
CA ASP A 128 -12.56 18.20 17.49
C ASP A 128 -12.39 16.73 17.09
N ALA A 129 -13.01 15.80 17.84
CA ALA A 129 -12.99 14.38 17.49
C ALA A 129 -13.71 14.15 16.16
N ALA A 130 -14.89 14.73 15.96
CA ALA A 130 -15.63 14.65 14.71
C ALA A 130 -14.85 15.23 13.52
N ALA A 131 -14.22 16.39 13.68
CA ALA A 131 -13.39 17.01 12.65
C ALA A 131 -12.16 16.13 12.32
N PHE A 132 -11.43 15.68 13.34
CA PHE A 132 -10.25 14.84 13.18
C PHE A 132 -10.57 13.52 12.46
N GLN A 133 -11.64 12.82 12.84
CA GLN A 133 -12.03 11.57 12.18
C GLN A 133 -12.45 11.81 10.73
N GLN A 134 -13.20 12.88 10.45
CA GLN A 134 -13.59 13.24 9.07
C GLN A 134 -12.38 13.58 8.21
N GLU A 135 -11.43 14.37 8.72
CA GLU A 135 -10.19 14.70 8.01
C GLU A 135 -9.34 13.45 7.76
N THR A 136 -9.29 12.52 8.71
CA THR A 136 -8.51 11.27 8.60
C THR A 136 -8.90 10.44 7.38
N VAL A 137 -10.20 10.36 7.07
CA VAL A 137 -10.71 9.72 5.83
C VAL A 137 -10.94 10.72 4.70
N GLY A 138 -10.81 12.02 4.97
CA GLY A 138 -10.91 13.15 4.04
C GLY A 138 -9.95 13.02 2.87
N TYR A 139 -8.71 12.62 3.16
CA TYR A 139 -7.64 12.45 2.16
C TYR A 139 -7.78 11.19 1.29
N SER A 140 -8.74 10.30 1.59
CA SER A 140 -8.97 9.08 0.82
C SER A 140 -9.99 9.35 -0.28
N ASP A 141 -9.55 9.89 -1.40
CA ASP A 141 -10.42 10.23 -2.54
C ASP A 141 -10.25 9.28 -3.72
N LEU A 142 -11.33 9.11 -4.49
CA LEU A 142 -11.35 8.30 -5.70
C LEU A 142 -11.15 9.16 -6.94
N VAL A 143 -10.29 8.71 -7.84
CA VAL A 143 -9.98 9.42 -9.09
C VAL A 143 -11.19 9.53 -10.01
N PRO A 144 -11.37 10.61 -10.82
CA PRO A 144 -12.58 10.88 -11.64
C PRO A 144 -12.98 9.81 -12.67
N GLN A 145 -12.12 8.83 -12.94
CA GLN A 145 -12.37 7.72 -13.86
C GLN A 145 -13.19 6.57 -13.24
N VAL A 146 -13.17 6.42 -11.92
CA VAL A 146 -13.96 5.40 -11.21
C VAL A 146 -15.46 5.55 -11.50
N CYS A 147 -16.17 4.46 -11.76
CA CYS A 147 -17.60 4.56 -12.08
C CYS A 147 -18.44 5.00 -10.86
N GLU A 148 -19.53 5.73 -11.14
CA GLU A 148 -20.39 6.33 -10.10
C GLU A 148 -20.86 5.32 -9.05
N ARG A 149 -21.21 4.09 -9.49
CA ARG A 149 -21.67 3.03 -8.60
C ARG A 149 -20.65 2.66 -7.53
N VAL A 150 -19.36 2.71 -7.85
CA VAL A 150 -18.26 2.43 -6.90
C VAL A 150 -18.02 3.63 -6.00
N ARG A 151 -18.07 4.86 -6.53
CA ARG A 151 -17.98 6.09 -5.72
C ARG A 151 -19.06 6.14 -4.66
N THR A 152 -20.32 5.98 -5.05
CA THR A 152 -21.45 6.01 -4.11
C THR A 152 -21.26 4.98 -2.99
N ARG A 153 -20.75 3.78 -3.29
CA ARG A 153 -20.48 2.77 -2.26
C ARG A 153 -19.31 3.15 -1.36
N PHE A 154 -18.24 3.69 -1.91
CA PHE A 154 -17.10 4.16 -1.15
C PHE A 154 -17.46 5.35 -0.22
N ASP A 155 -18.23 6.31 -0.72
CA ASP A 155 -18.71 7.46 0.05
C ASP A 155 -19.62 7.02 1.21
N GLN A 156 -20.44 5.98 1.02
CA GLN A 156 -21.21 5.36 2.10
C GLN A 156 -20.32 4.79 3.21
N VAL A 157 -19.16 4.20 2.87
CA VAL A 157 -18.20 3.71 3.87
C VAL A 157 -17.60 4.89 4.66
N ARG A 158 -17.20 5.97 3.97
CA ARG A 158 -16.66 7.19 4.61
C ARG A 158 -17.69 7.88 5.52
N GLU A 159 -18.93 7.95 5.06
CA GLU A 159 -20.05 8.52 5.83
C GLU A 159 -20.33 7.67 7.09
N THR A 160 -20.39 6.34 6.94
CA THR A 160 -20.54 5.41 8.08
C THR A 160 -19.40 5.59 9.10
N PHE A 161 -18.17 5.73 8.63
CA PHE A 161 -17.01 5.99 9.48
C PHE A 161 -17.13 7.31 10.25
N SER A 162 -17.57 8.38 9.58
CA SER A 162 -17.69 9.71 10.17
C SER A 162 -18.73 9.74 11.30
N TYR A 163 -19.79 8.95 11.19
CA TYR A 163 -20.78 8.76 12.25
C TYR A 163 -20.28 7.88 13.42
N GLY A 164 -19.11 7.26 13.31
CA GLY A 164 -18.49 6.47 14.38
C GLY A 164 -18.23 7.23 15.67
N VAL A 165 -18.12 8.57 15.61
CA VAL A 165 -17.99 9.41 16.80
C VAL A 165 -19.24 9.38 17.67
N LEU A 166 -20.42 9.21 17.06
CA LEU A 166 -21.70 9.11 17.79
C LEU A 166 -21.98 7.68 18.27
N ASN A 167 -21.52 6.69 17.50
CA ASN A 167 -21.66 5.29 17.86
C ASN A 167 -20.41 4.52 17.44
N TYR A 168 -19.60 4.12 18.42
CA TYR A 168 -18.31 3.49 18.17
C TYR A 168 -18.42 2.21 17.31
N GLY A 169 -19.53 1.49 17.39
CA GLY A 169 -19.78 0.30 16.57
C GLY A 169 -19.76 0.57 15.06
N LEU A 170 -20.04 1.82 14.64
CA LEU A 170 -19.98 2.20 13.23
C LEU A 170 -18.55 2.24 12.68
N PHE A 171 -17.51 2.38 13.51
CA PHE A 171 -16.13 2.17 13.05
C PHE A 171 -15.90 0.72 12.62
N THR A 172 -16.42 -0.25 13.38
CA THR A 172 -16.40 -1.67 12.99
C THR A 172 -17.20 -1.89 11.71
N ALA A 173 -18.41 -1.34 11.64
CA ALA A 173 -19.23 -1.46 10.44
C ALA A 173 -18.55 -0.88 9.19
N ALA A 174 -17.92 0.29 9.29
CA ALA A 174 -17.20 0.91 8.19
C ALA A 174 -15.98 0.08 7.76
N HIS A 175 -15.20 -0.43 8.72
CA HIS A 175 -14.09 -1.34 8.45
C HIS A 175 -14.55 -2.58 7.66
N ASP A 176 -15.63 -3.20 8.08
CA ASP A 176 -16.15 -4.41 7.44
C ASP A 176 -16.76 -4.12 6.06
N GLN A 177 -17.48 -2.99 5.95
CA GLN A 177 -17.98 -2.49 4.67
C GLN A 177 -16.85 -2.19 3.68
N ALA A 178 -15.67 -1.77 4.14
CA ALA A 178 -14.53 -1.52 3.26
C ALA A 178 -14.12 -2.80 2.49
N TYR A 179 -14.03 -3.95 3.17
CA TYR A 179 -13.69 -5.22 2.53
C TYR A 179 -14.78 -5.76 1.61
N LEU A 180 -16.05 -5.51 1.92
CA LEU A 180 -17.15 -5.84 1.01
C LEU A 180 -17.13 -4.94 -0.23
N THR A 181 -16.80 -3.66 -0.06
CA THR A 181 -16.69 -2.67 -1.14
C THR A 181 -15.50 -2.95 -2.04
N LEU A 182 -14.39 -3.49 -1.51
CA LEU A 182 -13.27 -3.97 -2.31
C LEU A 182 -13.71 -4.99 -3.34
N GLU A 183 -14.40 -6.06 -2.93
CA GLU A 183 -14.88 -7.08 -3.87
C GLU A 183 -15.85 -6.48 -4.90
N PHE A 184 -16.74 -5.59 -4.46
CA PHE A 184 -17.65 -4.90 -5.36
C PHE A 184 -16.90 -4.08 -6.42
N ALA A 185 -15.86 -3.34 -6.03
CA ALA A 185 -15.06 -2.52 -6.93
C ALA A 185 -14.28 -3.38 -7.95
N VAL A 186 -13.66 -4.47 -7.51
CA VAL A 186 -12.94 -5.38 -8.42
C VAL A 186 -13.90 -6.02 -9.43
N ARG A 187 -15.11 -6.40 -9.01
CA ARG A 187 -16.16 -6.91 -9.92
C ARG A 187 -16.62 -5.87 -10.94
N ALA A 188 -16.82 -4.61 -10.49
CA ALA A 188 -17.18 -3.52 -11.38
C ALA A 188 -16.08 -3.27 -12.41
N ARG A 189 -14.82 -3.23 -11.97
CA ARG A 189 -13.67 -3.09 -12.86
C ARG A 189 -13.55 -4.25 -13.85
N PHE A 190 -13.80 -5.48 -13.41
CA PHE A 190 -13.78 -6.65 -14.28
C PHE A 190 -14.75 -6.52 -15.46
N LEU A 191 -16.00 -6.13 -15.19
CA LEU A 191 -17.01 -5.97 -16.23
C LEU A 191 -16.65 -4.83 -17.20
N GLU A 192 -16.19 -3.70 -16.66
CA GLU A 192 -15.73 -2.55 -17.45
C GLU A 192 -14.55 -2.95 -18.35
N PHE A 193 -13.57 -3.66 -17.81
CA PHE A 193 -12.36 -4.07 -18.52
C PHE A 193 -12.66 -4.97 -19.73
N TYR A 194 -13.63 -5.86 -19.61
CA TYR A 194 -14.00 -6.79 -20.70
C TYR A 194 -15.08 -6.26 -21.64
N GLY A 195 -15.68 -5.09 -21.35
CA GLY A 195 -16.62 -4.43 -22.27
C GLY A 195 -17.84 -5.29 -22.65
N GLY A 196 -18.27 -6.20 -21.75
CA GLY A 196 -19.48 -7.01 -21.93
C GLY A 196 -19.29 -8.41 -22.51
N ALA A 197 -18.05 -8.85 -22.78
CA ALA A 197 -17.79 -10.23 -23.20
C ALA A 197 -16.49 -10.79 -22.61
N ILE A 198 -16.55 -12.02 -22.09
CA ILE A 198 -15.37 -12.73 -21.57
C ILE A 198 -15.04 -13.92 -22.47
N THR A 199 -13.79 -14.33 -22.49
CA THR A 199 -13.37 -15.57 -23.17
C THR A 199 -13.06 -16.63 -22.11
N VAL A 200 -13.89 -17.67 -22.08
CA VAL A 200 -13.72 -18.83 -21.20
C VAL A 200 -13.00 -19.93 -21.98
N VAL A 201 -11.96 -20.50 -21.39
CA VAL A 201 -11.25 -21.65 -21.96
C VAL A 201 -11.73 -22.91 -21.25
N ASP A 202 -12.32 -23.81 -22.03
CA ASP A 202 -12.92 -25.08 -21.60
C ASP A 202 -12.31 -26.21 -22.42
N ASP A 203 -11.58 -27.14 -21.77
CA ASP A 203 -10.83 -28.23 -22.42
C ASP A 203 -9.92 -27.76 -23.59
N GLY A 204 -9.32 -26.57 -23.43
CA GLY A 204 -8.43 -25.96 -24.42
C GLY A 204 -9.14 -25.21 -25.55
N VAL A 205 -10.48 -25.19 -25.56
CA VAL A 205 -11.28 -24.48 -26.55
C VAL A 205 -11.74 -23.14 -25.99
N ASP A 206 -11.52 -22.08 -26.77
CA ASP A 206 -11.95 -20.72 -26.43
C ASP A 206 -13.42 -20.54 -26.78
N ARG A 207 -14.20 -20.05 -25.82
CA ARG A 207 -15.62 -19.69 -26.00
C ARG A 207 -15.85 -18.28 -25.50
N GLN A 208 -16.36 -17.44 -26.38
CA GLN A 208 -16.77 -16.09 -26.05
C GLN A 208 -18.17 -16.11 -25.43
N GLU A 209 -18.31 -15.50 -24.27
CA GLU A 209 -19.56 -15.45 -23.50
C GLU A 209 -19.92 -13.98 -23.27
N ALA A 210 -21.10 -13.57 -23.74
CA ALA A 210 -21.65 -12.26 -23.44
C ALA A 210 -22.08 -12.21 -21.97
N VAL A 211 -21.67 -11.15 -21.27
CA VAL A 211 -21.96 -10.92 -19.85
C VAL A 211 -22.23 -9.45 -19.60
N THR A 212 -23.33 -9.16 -18.91
CA THR A 212 -23.75 -7.81 -18.53
C THR A 212 -23.68 -7.60 -17.02
N THR A 213 -23.79 -8.69 -16.26
CA THR A 213 -23.69 -8.68 -14.80
C THR A 213 -22.61 -9.63 -14.31
N PHE A 214 -22.10 -9.37 -13.11
CA PHE A 214 -21.12 -10.25 -12.51
C PHE A 214 -21.71 -11.61 -12.09
N ASP A 215 -23.02 -11.67 -11.82
CA ASP A 215 -23.69 -12.95 -11.54
C ASP A 215 -23.74 -13.85 -12.78
N GLU A 216 -23.85 -13.28 -13.98
CA GLU A 216 -23.71 -14.04 -15.23
C GLU A 216 -22.29 -14.58 -15.39
N VAL A 217 -21.27 -13.76 -15.14
CA VAL A 217 -19.85 -14.21 -15.10
C VAL A 217 -19.72 -15.39 -14.16
N ARG A 218 -20.15 -15.25 -12.91
CA ARG A 218 -20.08 -16.31 -11.91
C ARG A 218 -20.86 -17.57 -12.34
N GLY A 219 -22.05 -17.40 -12.92
CA GLY A 219 -22.86 -18.48 -13.45
C GLY A 219 -22.14 -19.27 -14.54
N GLN A 220 -21.38 -18.61 -15.42
CA GLN A 220 -20.59 -19.24 -16.47
C GLN A 220 -19.53 -20.20 -15.89
N PHE A 221 -18.84 -19.80 -14.84
CA PHE A 221 -17.81 -20.64 -14.21
C PHE A 221 -18.42 -21.71 -13.28
N GLN A 222 -19.54 -21.43 -12.60
CA GLN A 222 -20.22 -22.39 -11.73
C GLN A 222 -20.81 -23.57 -12.50
N ARG A 223 -21.43 -23.35 -13.67
CA ARG A 223 -21.99 -24.44 -14.50
C ARG A 223 -20.95 -25.45 -14.97
N ARG A 224 -19.67 -25.06 -14.99
CA ARG A 224 -18.55 -25.86 -15.48
C ARG A 224 -17.77 -26.57 -14.38
N ARG A 225 -18.06 -26.27 -13.10
CA ARG A 225 -17.46 -26.96 -11.94
C ARG A 225 -17.85 -28.44 -12.00
N GLY A 226 -16.89 -29.30 -12.37
CA GLY A 226 -17.05 -30.76 -12.40
C GLY A 226 -16.46 -31.46 -13.63
N ARG A 227 -16.19 -30.75 -14.74
CA ARG A 227 -15.57 -31.35 -15.95
C ARG A 227 -14.06 -31.07 -16.02
N SER A 228 -13.68 -29.81 -15.84
CA SER A 228 -12.30 -29.34 -15.73
C SER A 228 -12.29 -28.00 -14.96
N THR A 229 -11.12 -27.54 -14.51
CA THR A 229 -11.02 -26.22 -13.87
C THR A 229 -11.21 -25.15 -14.95
N PRO A 230 -12.34 -24.43 -14.97
CA PRO A 230 -12.59 -23.46 -16.03
C PRO A 230 -11.55 -22.33 -15.93
N LYS A 231 -11.09 -21.87 -17.10
CA LYS A 231 -10.07 -20.83 -17.17
C LYS A 231 -10.61 -19.58 -17.85
N LEU A 232 -10.09 -18.43 -17.44
CA LEU A 232 -10.31 -17.15 -18.10
C LEU A 232 -9.12 -16.87 -19.02
N ARG A 233 -9.39 -16.53 -20.28
CA ARG A 233 -8.38 -16.03 -21.22
C ARG A 233 -8.15 -14.55 -20.96
N LEU A 234 -6.89 -14.19 -20.71
CA LEU A 234 -6.41 -12.83 -20.51
C LEU A 234 -6.14 -12.13 -21.85
N ARG A 235 -6.00 -10.79 -21.85
CA ARG A 235 -5.67 -10.04 -23.07
C ARG A 235 -4.30 -10.38 -23.66
N ASN A 236 -3.34 -10.78 -22.82
CA ASN A 236 -2.04 -11.27 -23.27
C ASN A 236 -2.07 -12.71 -23.82
N GLY A 237 -3.25 -13.30 -24.00
CA GLY A 237 -3.43 -14.64 -24.55
C GLY A 237 -3.18 -15.78 -23.54
N ARG A 238 -2.70 -15.51 -22.33
CA ARG A 238 -2.57 -16.54 -21.28
C ARG A 238 -3.94 -16.92 -20.72
N ALA A 239 -4.10 -18.16 -20.26
CA ALA A 239 -5.31 -18.60 -19.56
C ALA A 239 -5.01 -18.88 -18.08
N ILE A 240 -5.82 -18.33 -17.17
CA ILE A 240 -5.69 -18.52 -15.72
C ILE A 240 -6.89 -19.30 -15.18
N ALA A 241 -6.69 -20.09 -14.13
CA ALA A 241 -7.81 -20.68 -13.41
C ALA A 241 -8.69 -19.56 -12.83
N PHE A 242 -10.01 -19.66 -13.01
CA PHE A 242 -10.91 -18.60 -12.60
C PHE A 242 -12.26 -19.18 -12.16
N ASP A 243 -12.75 -18.75 -11.00
CA ASP A 243 -14.01 -19.23 -10.45
C ASP A 243 -14.98 -18.09 -10.07
N GLY A 244 -14.61 -16.85 -10.40
CA GLY A 244 -15.39 -15.65 -10.10
C GLY A 244 -15.37 -15.22 -8.63
N MET A 245 -14.59 -15.86 -7.77
CA MET A 245 -14.42 -15.44 -6.38
C MET A 245 -13.37 -14.32 -6.27
N LEU A 246 -13.36 -13.60 -5.14
CA LEU A 246 -12.43 -12.49 -4.89
C LEU A 246 -10.96 -12.87 -5.15
N ASP A 247 -10.55 -14.08 -4.77
CA ASP A 247 -9.18 -14.57 -5.00
C ASP A 247 -8.79 -14.64 -6.49
N ALA A 248 -9.68 -15.23 -7.29
CA ALA A 248 -9.52 -15.33 -8.74
C ALA A 248 -9.59 -13.95 -9.41
N LEU A 249 -10.40 -13.04 -8.86
CA LEU A 249 -10.48 -11.66 -9.31
C LEU A 249 -9.20 -10.86 -9.03
N MET A 250 -8.62 -10.97 -7.83
CA MET A 250 -7.34 -10.30 -7.54
C MET A 250 -6.21 -10.90 -8.39
N THR A 251 -6.19 -12.22 -8.55
CA THR A 251 -5.26 -12.92 -9.45
C THR A 251 -5.40 -12.43 -10.89
N TRP A 252 -6.64 -12.27 -11.38
CA TRP A 252 -6.93 -11.70 -12.69
C TRP A 252 -6.39 -10.26 -12.81
N ALA A 253 -6.71 -9.39 -11.84
CA ALA A 253 -6.32 -7.99 -11.89
C ALA A 253 -4.80 -7.84 -11.95
N ARG A 254 -4.06 -8.64 -11.17
CA ARG A 254 -2.59 -8.70 -11.22
C ARG A 254 -2.08 -9.26 -12.55
N ALA A 255 -2.69 -10.32 -13.06
CA ALA A 255 -2.28 -10.96 -14.31
C ALA A 255 -2.51 -10.09 -15.56
N GLU A 256 -3.44 -9.11 -15.48
CA GLU A 256 -3.68 -8.06 -16.48
C GLU A 256 -2.89 -6.76 -16.20
N GLY A 257 -2.02 -6.73 -15.18
CA GLY A 257 -1.21 -5.56 -14.83
C GLY A 257 -1.98 -4.42 -14.16
N LEU A 258 -3.20 -4.66 -13.69
CA LEU A 258 -4.00 -3.66 -12.97
C LEU A 258 -3.57 -3.49 -11.52
N LEU A 259 -2.92 -4.50 -10.93
CA LEU A 259 -2.34 -4.46 -9.59
C LEU A 259 -0.86 -4.81 -9.66
N SER A 260 -0.04 -4.03 -8.95
CA SER A 260 1.42 -4.17 -8.87
C SER A 260 1.88 -4.35 -7.42
N GLY A 261 3.18 -4.49 -7.20
CA GLY A 261 3.81 -4.56 -5.89
C GLY A 261 3.78 -5.98 -5.30
N GLN A 262 4.94 -6.42 -4.81
CA GLN A 262 5.12 -7.74 -4.22
C GLN A 262 4.63 -7.79 -2.76
N ARG A 263 4.74 -6.68 -2.01
CA ARG A 263 4.20 -6.55 -0.65
C ARG A 263 2.69 -6.61 -0.67
N THR A 264 2.07 -5.87 -1.58
CA THR A 264 0.61 -5.88 -1.72
C THR A 264 0.11 -7.25 -2.16
N ARG A 265 0.81 -7.95 -3.08
CA ARG A 265 0.51 -9.35 -3.42
C ARG A 265 0.48 -10.24 -2.18
N HIS A 266 1.44 -10.10 -1.27
CA HIS A 266 1.49 -10.87 -0.03
C HIS A 266 0.32 -10.53 0.92
N MET A 267 -0.23 -9.32 0.85
CA MET A 267 -1.40 -8.89 1.64
C MET A 267 -2.74 -9.36 1.06
N GLU A 268 -2.86 -9.59 -0.25
CA GLU A 268 -4.12 -9.97 -0.91
C GLU A 268 -4.84 -11.19 -0.27
N PRO A 269 -4.15 -12.29 0.12
CA PRO A 269 -4.78 -13.40 0.83
C PRO A 269 -5.41 -12.98 2.17
N LEU A 270 -4.88 -11.94 2.83
CA LEU A 270 -5.44 -11.39 4.05
C LEU A 270 -6.72 -10.60 3.76
N PHE A 271 -6.77 -9.80 2.70
CA PHE A 271 -8.00 -9.11 2.29
C PHE A 271 -9.13 -10.10 2.03
N ARG A 272 -8.82 -11.23 1.38
CA ARG A 272 -9.76 -12.35 1.22
C ARG A 272 -10.20 -12.93 2.57
N LYS A 273 -9.26 -13.15 3.49
CA LYS A 273 -9.57 -13.67 4.84
C LYS A 273 -10.50 -12.72 5.60
N PHE A 274 -10.22 -11.42 5.59
CA PHE A 274 -11.06 -10.41 6.23
C PHE A 274 -12.43 -10.31 5.58
N ARG A 275 -12.51 -10.27 4.24
CA ARG A 275 -13.78 -10.29 3.52
C ARG A 275 -14.61 -11.53 3.87
N ASN A 276 -14.00 -12.70 3.94
CA ASN A 276 -14.70 -13.94 4.28
C ASN A 276 -15.13 -14.00 5.74
N PHE A 277 -14.32 -13.46 6.66
CA PHE A 277 -14.66 -13.31 8.06
C PHE A 277 -15.94 -12.46 8.21
N VAL A 278 -15.99 -11.30 7.53
CA VAL A 278 -17.17 -10.41 7.51
C VAL A 278 -18.39 -11.08 6.87
N ALA A 279 -18.21 -11.89 5.82
CA ALA A 279 -19.33 -12.51 5.10
C ALA A 279 -19.95 -13.72 5.81
N HIS A 280 -19.26 -14.32 6.79
CA HIS A 280 -19.62 -15.59 7.40
C HIS A 280 -19.58 -15.58 8.93
N GLU A 281 -19.72 -14.40 9.53
CA GLU A 281 -19.53 -14.12 10.97
C GLU A 281 -19.74 -15.31 11.91
N ALA A 282 -18.72 -15.58 12.72
CA ALA A 282 -18.73 -16.59 13.78
C ALA A 282 -18.63 -15.98 15.19
N GLY A 283 -18.75 -14.65 15.34
CA GLY A 283 -18.76 -13.98 16.63
C GLY A 283 -18.63 -12.46 16.54
N ASP A 284 -18.86 -11.79 17.68
CA ASP A 284 -18.76 -10.33 17.82
C ASP A 284 -17.29 -9.88 17.77
N HIS A 285 -16.97 -8.86 16.96
CA HIS A 285 -15.68 -8.17 17.00
C HIS A 285 -15.85 -6.66 17.09
N ILE A 286 -14.79 -6.00 17.58
CA ILE A 286 -14.70 -4.56 17.68
C ILE A 286 -13.37 -4.10 17.08
N THR A 287 -13.39 -3.07 16.24
CA THR A 287 -12.17 -2.47 15.68
C THR A 287 -11.93 -1.08 16.25
N THR A 288 -10.79 -0.48 15.92
CA THR A 288 -10.46 0.89 16.29
C THR A 288 -10.72 1.86 15.15
N PRO A 289 -10.98 3.16 15.42
CA PRO A 289 -11.07 4.18 14.37
C PRO A 289 -9.83 4.19 13.47
N VAL A 290 -8.64 3.97 14.04
CA VAL A 290 -7.37 3.91 13.29
C VAL A 290 -7.35 2.76 12.28
N ASN A 291 -7.78 1.56 12.69
CA ASN A 291 -7.83 0.40 11.80
C ASN A 291 -8.91 0.56 10.73
N ALA A 292 -10.07 1.12 11.08
CA ALA A 292 -11.14 1.41 10.14
C ALA A 292 -10.72 2.45 9.09
N ALA A 293 -10.08 3.55 9.52
CA ALA A 293 -9.53 4.55 8.61
C ALA A 293 -8.46 3.98 7.68
N ARG A 294 -7.56 3.12 8.20
CA ARG A 294 -6.56 2.41 7.40
C ARG A 294 -7.21 1.53 6.34
N ALA A 295 -8.24 0.77 6.69
CA ALA A 295 -8.98 -0.07 5.74
C ALA A 295 -9.66 0.77 4.63
N ILE A 296 -10.20 1.95 4.97
CA ILE A 296 -10.78 2.89 3.98
C ILE A 296 -9.72 3.46 3.05
N ARG A 297 -8.54 3.83 3.58
CA ARG A 297 -7.42 4.30 2.77
C ARG A 297 -6.89 3.22 1.83
N ASP A 298 -6.64 2.03 2.36
CA ASP A 298 -6.20 0.86 1.59
C ASP A 298 -7.22 0.51 0.48
N LEU A 299 -8.52 0.65 0.76
CA LEU A 299 -9.60 0.50 -0.22
C LEU A 299 -9.50 1.56 -1.32
N ALA A 300 -9.35 2.84 -0.97
CA ALA A 300 -9.24 3.94 -1.93
C ALA A 300 -8.03 3.74 -2.86
N GLU A 301 -6.87 3.41 -2.30
CA GLU A 301 -5.65 3.12 -3.06
C GLU A 301 -5.86 1.94 -4.03
N THR A 302 -6.49 0.86 -3.56
CA THR A 302 -6.76 -0.31 -4.40
C THR A 302 -7.73 0.04 -5.53
N ILE A 303 -8.78 0.80 -5.25
CA ILE A 303 -9.74 1.25 -6.28
C ILE A 303 -9.03 2.15 -7.30
N ASN A 304 -8.29 3.16 -6.88
CA ASN A 304 -7.60 4.05 -7.81
C ASN A 304 -6.63 3.26 -8.70
N ARG A 305 -5.88 2.32 -8.11
CA ARG A 305 -4.94 1.50 -8.86
C ARG A 305 -5.63 0.59 -9.87
N LEU A 306 -6.77 0.00 -9.53
CA LEU A 306 -7.59 -0.78 -10.48
C LEU A 306 -7.99 0.04 -11.73
N TRP A 307 -8.20 1.36 -11.57
CA TRP A 307 -8.47 2.30 -12.66
C TRP A 307 -7.19 2.94 -13.25
N GLY A 308 -6.01 2.40 -12.91
CA GLY A 308 -4.74 2.77 -13.52
C GLY A 308 -4.06 3.98 -12.91
N VAL A 309 -4.61 4.55 -11.82
CA VAL A 309 -4.03 5.75 -11.19
C VAL A 309 -3.39 5.35 -9.85
N PRO A 310 -2.06 5.49 -9.70
CA PRO A 310 -1.43 5.26 -8.41
C PRO A 310 -1.71 6.43 -7.46
N THR A 311 -1.56 6.21 -6.15
CA THR A 311 -1.94 7.20 -5.13
C THR A 311 -0.70 7.95 -4.61
N PRO A 312 -0.64 9.29 -4.73
CA PRO A 312 0.42 10.09 -4.10
C PRO A 312 0.50 9.81 -2.59
N GLY A 313 1.67 9.45 -2.09
CA GLY A 313 1.86 9.07 -0.67
C GLY A 313 1.12 7.79 -0.25
N GLY A 314 0.63 7.00 -1.21
CA GLY A 314 -0.05 5.73 -0.95
C GLY A 314 0.88 4.69 -0.33
N ARG A 315 0.33 3.82 0.52
CA ARG A 315 1.09 2.77 1.19
C ARG A 315 1.12 1.45 0.39
N LEU A 316 0.02 1.11 -0.27
CA LEU A 316 -0.16 -0.13 -1.03
C LEU A 316 0.19 0.05 -2.51
N TYR A 317 -0.23 1.19 -3.08
CA TYR A 317 -0.03 1.51 -4.48
C TYR A 317 0.45 2.96 -4.63
N PRO A 318 1.64 3.30 -4.10
CA PRO A 318 2.21 4.64 -4.22
C PRO A 318 2.34 5.07 -5.68
N ALA A 319 2.12 6.35 -5.94
CA ALA A 319 2.61 7.02 -7.13
C ALA A 319 4.15 7.02 -7.17
N PRO A 320 4.75 7.21 -8.36
CA PRO A 320 6.18 7.46 -8.46
C PRO A 320 6.64 8.49 -7.42
N ILE A 321 7.76 8.22 -6.77
CA ILE A 321 8.30 9.10 -5.73
C ILE A 321 9.21 10.12 -6.39
N ARG A 322 9.00 11.39 -6.04
CA ARG A 322 9.89 12.48 -6.41
C ARG A 322 11.21 12.35 -5.66
N ARG A 323 12.31 12.31 -6.41
CA ARG A 323 13.66 12.43 -5.87
C ARG A 323 14.23 13.79 -6.23
N GLU A 324 15.08 14.30 -5.36
CA GLU A 324 15.79 15.55 -5.54
C GLU A 324 17.26 15.39 -5.15
N PRO A 325 18.14 16.27 -5.64
CA PRO A 325 19.53 16.27 -5.21
C PRO A 325 19.64 16.66 -3.73
N LEU A 326 20.12 15.72 -2.91
CA LEU A 326 20.39 15.90 -1.49
C LEU A 326 21.89 15.85 -1.23
N ALA A 327 22.38 16.74 -0.37
CA ALA A 327 23.72 16.65 0.18
C ALA A 327 23.67 15.80 1.46
N LEU A 328 24.55 14.80 1.54
CA LEU A 328 24.78 14.03 2.75
C LEU A 328 26.20 14.34 3.23
N ALA A 329 26.33 14.60 4.52
CA ALA A 329 27.61 14.81 5.17
C ALA A 329 27.71 13.94 6.42
N TRP A 330 28.91 13.46 6.73
CA TRP A 330 29.20 12.77 7.99
C TRP A 330 30.68 12.89 8.36
N SER A 331 30.96 12.81 9.65
CA SER A 331 32.31 12.77 10.18
C SER A 331 32.86 11.33 10.17
N GLU A 332 34.18 11.18 10.00
CA GLU A 332 34.85 9.87 10.10
C GLU A 332 34.71 9.23 11.50
N ASP A 333 34.49 10.03 12.55
CA ASP A 333 34.33 9.54 13.92
C ASP A 333 32.90 9.07 14.27
N GLU A 334 32.02 8.99 13.26
CA GLU A 334 30.65 8.45 13.33
C GLU A 334 29.70 9.19 14.30
N ARG A 335 30.05 10.41 14.73
CA ARG A 335 29.27 11.15 15.75
C ARG A 335 28.10 11.96 15.19
N SER A 336 28.18 12.34 13.92
CA SER A 336 27.13 13.10 13.24
C SER A 336 27.02 12.72 11.78
N SER A 337 25.78 12.63 11.31
CA SER A 337 25.44 12.71 9.90
C SER A 337 24.37 13.78 9.72
N SER A 338 24.43 14.49 8.61
CA SER A 338 23.46 15.49 8.21
C SER A 338 22.96 15.18 6.80
N THR A 339 21.72 15.57 6.52
CA THR A 339 21.09 15.41 5.22
C THR A 339 20.20 16.61 4.95
N GLY A 340 20.25 17.15 3.74
CA GLY A 340 19.38 18.23 3.32
C GLY A 340 19.46 18.51 1.83
N PRO A 341 18.60 19.39 1.29
CA PRO A 341 18.65 19.77 -0.12
C PRO A 341 20.03 20.30 -0.50
N ALA A 342 20.59 19.82 -1.61
CA ALA A 342 21.94 20.19 -2.03
C ALA A 342 22.09 21.70 -2.29
N GLU A 343 21.01 22.37 -2.72
CA GLU A 343 20.97 23.83 -2.87
C GLU A 343 21.18 24.61 -1.56
N ASN A 344 20.79 24.02 -0.42
CA ASN A 344 20.92 24.63 0.89
C ASN A 344 22.30 24.40 1.52
N ALA A 345 23.16 23.59 0.90
CA ALA A 345 24.48 23.29 1.39
C ALA A 345 25.31 24.57 1.65
N LYS A 346 25.08 25.67 0.92
CA LYS A 346 25.74 26.97 1.14
C LYS A 346 25.32 27.69 2.42
N ALA A 347 24.06 27.53 2.83
CA ALA A 347 23.45 28.28 3.92
C ALA A 347 23.72 27.65 5.29
N ALA A 348 24.14 26.39 5.33
CA ALA A 348 24.55 25.72 6.56
C ALA A 348 25.73 26.47 7.22
N ALA A 349 25.77 26.46 8.56
CA ALA A 349 26.89 27.03 9.31
C ALA A 349 28.22 26.38 8.90
N ALA A 350 29.35 27.01 9.23
CA ALA A 350 30.65 26.38 9.01
C ALA A 350 30.71 25.06 9.79
N GLU A 351 30.70 23.95 9.05
CA GLU A 351 30.84 22.60 9.57
C GLU A 351 32.32 22.29 9.81
N PRO A 352 32.64 21.25 10.62
CA PRO A 352 34.02 20.87 10.88
C PRO A 352 34.75 20.50 9.57
N ASP A 353 36.03 20.88 9.46
CA ASP A 353 36.87 20.63 8.26
C ASP A 353 37.05 19.13 7.90
N ASN A 354 36.54 18.19 8.71
CA ASN A 354 36.74 16.74 8.56
C ASN A 354 35.50 15.95 8.12
N GLU A 355 34.44 16.62 7.65
CA GLU A 355 33.25 15.94 7.15
C GLU A 355 33.35 15.53 5.67
N LEU A 356 33.02 14.27 5.40
CA LEU A 356 32.93 13.72 4.06
C LEU A 356 31.57 14.05 3.47
N HIS A 357 31.55 14.59 2.25
CA HIS A 357 30.33 14.98 1.54
C HIS A 357 30.10 14.13 0.30
N VAL A 358 28.83 13.82 0.03
CA VAL A 358 28.34 13.27 -1.23
C VAL A 358 27.06 14.00 -1.65
N VAL A 359 26.75 13.97 -2.94
CA VAL A 359 25.45 14.40 -3.46
C VAL A 359 24.75 13.19 -4.07
N VAL A 360 23.51 12.96 -3.63
CA VAL A 360 22.69 11.82 -4.05
C VAL A 360 21.37 12.31 -4.63
N LEU A 361 20.78 11.53 -5.51
CA LEU A 361 19.41 11.70 -5.94
C LEU A 361 18.51 10.78 -5.11
N ALA A 362 17.74 11.34 -4.18
CA ALA A 362 16.91 10.58 -3.25
C ALA A 362 15.64 11.34 -2.84
N ALA A 363 14.71 10.65 -2.17
CA ALA A 363 13.51 11.28 -1.64
C ALA A 363 13.82 12.06 -0.36
N ALA A 364 13.34 13.30 -0.25
CA ALA A 364 13.65 14.21 0.87
C ALA A 364 13.25 13.69 2.26
N HIS A 365 12.28 12.77 2.31
CA HIS A 365 11.71 12.19 3.54
C HIS A 365 12.20 10.77 3.80
N ASP A 366 13.30 10.36 3.16
CA ASP A 366 13.89 9.05 3.36
C ASP A 366 14.79 9.01 4.60
N ASP A 367 14.22 8.54 5.71
CA ASP A 367 14.94 8.37 6.98
C ASP A 367 16.10 7.34 6.89
N GLU A 368 16.09 6.47 5.88
CA GLU A 368 17.11 5.43 5.69
C GLU A 368 18.38 5.95 4.98
N LEU A 369 18.42 7.23 4.57
CA LEU A 369 19.62 7.88 4.05
C LEU A 369 20.78 7.92 5.05
N ASN A 370 20.49 7.81 6.35
CA ASN A 370 21.49 7.62 7.40
C ASN A 370 22.27 6.29 7.27
N TYR A 371 21.87 5.42 6.33
CA TYR A 371 22.55 4.17 6.00
C TYR A 371 22.99 4.15 4.53
N PHE A 372 23.11 5.30 3.88
CA PHE A 372 23.49 5.38 2.47
C PHE A 372 24.79 4.63 2.18
N ASP A 373 24.79 3.84 1.11
CA ASP A 373 25.96 3.13 0.60
C ASP A 373 25.96 3.21 -0.93
N ALA A 374 27.00 3.81 -1.51
CA ALA A 374 27.03 4.00 -2.96
C ALA A 374 27.01 2.70 -3.76
N ARG A 375 27.40 1.56 -3.15
CA ARG A 375 27.48 0.25 -3.83
C ARG A 375 26.27 -0.65 -3.62
N TYR A 376 25.43 -0.34 -2.63
CA TYR A 376 24.37 -1.22 -2.16
C TYR A 376 23.06 -0.47 -1.92
N GLU A 377 21.96 -1.15 -2.19
CA GLU A 377 20.61 -0.65 -1.93
C GLU A 377 20.28 -0.87 -0.45
N THR A 378 20.44 0.19 0.36
CA THR A 378 20.22 0.17 1.81
C THR A 378 18.88 0.77 2.23
N SER A 379 18.25 1.55 1.36
CA SER A 379 16.95 2.19 1.57
C SER A 379 15.81 1.48 0.83
N HIS A 380 14.60 1.52 1.40
CA HIS A 380 13.37 1.17 0.72
C HIS A 380 13.10 2.04 -0.52
N LEU A 381 13.58 3.28 -0.54
CA LEU A 381 13.43 4.21 -1.64
C LEU A 381 14.68 4.21 -2.54
N PRO A 382 14.53 4.31 -3.87
CA PRO A 382 15.69 4.32 -4.78
C PRO A 382 16.58 5.54 -4.55
N GLN A 383 17.89 5.31 -4.51
CA GLN A 383 18.92 6.34 -4.31
C GLN A 383 20.04 6.18 -5.33
N ASP A 384 20.50 7.28 -5.94
CA ASP A 384 21.63 7.26 -6.88
C ASP A 384 22.73 8.22 -6.42
N LEU A 385 23.99 7.78 -6.44
CA LEU A 385 25.12 8.67 -6.21
C LEU A 385 25.31 9.56 -7.45
N LEU A 386 25.23 10.88 -7.28
CA LEU A 386 25.52 11.83 -8.35
C LEU A 386 26.97 12.33 -8.29
N TRP A 387 27.49 12.55 -7.09
CA TRP A 387 28.85 13.05 -6.87
C TRP A 387 29.41 12.66 -5.51
N GLY A 388 30.74 12.63 -5.43
CA GLY A 388 31.52 12.42 -4.21
C GLY A 388 32.28 11.09 -4.24
N PRO A 389 33.02 10.77 -3.17
CA PRO A 389 33.21 11.59 -1.97
C PRO A 389 34.06 12.84 -2.21
N GLY A 390 33.88 13.88 -1.38
CA GLY A 390 34.76 15.06 -1.34
C GLY A 390 34.43 16.00 -0.19
N THR A 391 34.94 17.23 -0.27
CA THR A 391 34.66 18.31 0.70
C THR A 391 33.34 19.01 0.42
N ARG A 392 32.85 19.81 1.38
CA ARG A 392 31.65 20.65 1.22
C ARG A 392 31.80 21.65 0.07
N GLU A 393 32.94 22.31 -0.03
CA GLU A 393 33.23 23.29 -1.09
C GLU A 393 33.20 22.65 -2.47
N GLU A 394 33.74 21.44 -2.61
CA GLU A 394 33.71 20.70 -3.87
C GLU A 394 32.29 20.24 -4.22
N ALA A 395 31.50 19.81 -3.23
CA ALA A 395 30.10 19.42 -3.42
C ALA A 395 29.26 20.59 -3.93
N ILE A 396 29.41 21.75 -3.30
CA ILE A 396 28.74 23.00 -3.69
C ILE A 396 29.17 23.41 -5.11
N ALA A 397 30.47 23.42 -5.38
CA ALA A 397 31.00 23.79 -6.70
C ALA A 397 30.54 22.83 -7.81
N TRP A 398 30.42 21.54 -7.50
CA TRP A 398 29.86 20.55 -8.41
C TRP A 398 28.37 20.81 -8.65
N TYR A 399 27.57 20.99 -7.59
CA TYR A 399 26.12 21.21 -7.70
C TYR A 399 25.78 22.49 -8.49
N GLU A 400 26.51 23.58 -8.28
CA GLU A 400 26.31 24.82 -9.02
C GLU A 400 26.59 24.70 -10.51
N ARG A 401 27.55 23.85 -10.87
CA ARG A 401 27.96 23.62 -12.25
C ARG A 401 27.02 22.66 -12.97
N GLU A 402 26.72 21.52 -12.35
CA GLU A 402 25.92 20.47 -13.00
C GLU A 402 24.41 20.73 -12.89
N ARG A 403 23.95 21.37 -11.80
CA ARG A 403 22.53 21.64 -11.50
C ARG A 403 21.62 20.45 -11.83
N PRO A 404 21.87 19.28 -11.21
CA PRO A 404 21.10 18.09 -11.51
C PRO A 404 19.62 18.33 -11.22
N ASP A 405 18.76 17.94 -12.16
CA ASP A 405 17.32 17.93 -11.94
C ASP A 405 16.92 16.73 -11.07
N GLY A 406 15.87 16.92 -10.27
CA GLY A 406 15.19 15.79 -9.64
C GLY A 406 14.40 14.96 -10.67
N ASP A 407 14.07 13.72 -10.33
CA ASP A 407 13.25 12.83 -11.17
C ASP A 407 12.09 12.18 -10.39
N GLU A 408 11.34 11.30 -11.05
CA GLU A 408 10.30 10.48 -10.44
C GLU A 408 10.57 9.01 -10.74
N VAL A 409 10.49 8.15 -9.73
CA VAL A 409 10.80 6.73 -9.86
C VAL A 409 9.71 5.85 -9.27
N ASP A 410 9.40 4.75 -9.97
CA ASP A 410 8.53 3.70 -9.46
C ASP A 410 9.23 2.92 -8.34
N VAL A 411 8.48 2.59 -7.28
CA VAL A 411 9.01 1.88 -6.10
C VAL A 411 8.48 0.45 -5.94
N LEU A 412 7.56 0.05 -6.81
CA LEU A 412 6.95 -1.28 -6.78
C LEU A 412 7.59 -2.21 -7.80
N ASP A 413 7.62 -3.51 -7.49
CA ASP A 413 8.12 -4.55 -8.39
C ASP A 413 9.56 -4.31 -8.88
N ARG A 414 10.38 -3.65 -8.05
CA ARG A 414 11.80 -3.37 -8.33
C ARG A 414 12.59 -4.67 -8.44
N LEU A 415 13.60 -4.66 -9.30
CA LEU A 415 14.56 -5.75 -9.46
C LEU A 415 15.83 -5.48 -8.65
N PHE A 416 16.19 -6.43 -7.81
CA PHE A 416 17.37 -6.37 -6.97
C PHE A 416 18.31 -7.52 -7.29
N VAL A 417 19.60 -7.20 -7.40
CA VAL A 417 20.65 -8.18 -7.69
C VAL A 417 21.47 -8.45 -6.43
N LEU A 418 21.60 -9.72 -6.06
CA LEU A 418 22.32 -10.14 -4.85
C LEU A 418 23.45 -11.09 -5.20
N ARG A 419 24.54 -11.01 -4.45
CA ARG A 419 25.73 -11.84 -4.62
C ARG A 419 25.91 -12.76 -3.43
N PHE A 420 26.16 -14.05 -3.70
CA PHE A 420 26.63 -15.02 -2.72
C PHE A 420 28.01 -15.54 -3.12
N HIS A 421 29.01 -15.30 -2.28
CA HIS A 421 30.39 -15.71 -2.55
C HIS A 421 31.12 -16.01 -1.24
N GLU A 422 31.86 -17.12 -1.19
CA GLU A 422 32.65 -17.51 0.00
C GLU A 422 31.82 -17.53 1.30
N GLN A 423 30.61 -18.09 1.23
CA GLN A 423 29.63 -18.13 2.33
C GLN A 423 29.08 -16.75 2.76
N ARG A 424 29.44 -15.67 2.07
CA ARG A 424 28.95 -14.32 2.34
C ARG A 424 27.81 -13.99 1.38
N LEU A 425 26.64 -13.66 1.92
CA LEU A 425 25.54 -13.04 1.17
C LEU A 425 25.66 -11.53 1.32
N TYR A 426 25.92 -10.84 0.22
CA TYR A 426 26.04 -9.38 0.19
C TYR A 426 24.67 -8.70 0.09
N LEU A 427 24.60 -7.45 0.54
CA LEU A 427 23.43 -6.60 0.37
C LEU A 427 23.04 -6.48 -1.12
N PRO A 428 21.78 -6.14 -1.42
CA PRO A 428 21.34 -5.98 -2.80
C PRO A 428 22.04 -4.79 -3.49
N GLN A 429 22.18 -4.89 -4.80
CA GLN A 429 22.84 -3.89 -5.64
C GLN A 429 21.95 -3.50 -6.82
N GLN A 430 22.14 -2.27 -7.30
CA GLN A 430 21.55 -1.80 -8.55
C GLN A 430 22.12 -2.54 -9.76
N SER A 431 21.29 -2.71 -10.78
CA SER A 431 21.66 -3.38 -12.02
C SER A 431 22.86 -2.72 -12.72
N ASP A 432 22.92 -1.39 -12.68
CA ASP A 432 23.94 -0.57 -13.33
C ASP A 432 25.30 -0.71 -12.65
N ILE A 433 25.32 -0.70 -11.32
CA ILE A 433 26.51 -0.98 -10.51
C ILE A 433 27.02 -2.40 -10.79
N VAL A 434 26.11 -3.39 -10.83
CA VAL A 434 26.46 -4.79 -11.13
C VAL A 434 27.06 -4.93 -12.54
N ALA A 435 26.55 -4.19 -13.51
CA ALA A 435 27.09 -4.17 -14.87
C ALA A 435 28.51 -3.58 -14.93
N GLY A 436 28.81 -2.59 -14.08
CA GLY A 436 30.11 -1.95 -13.94
C GLY A 436 31.18 -2.77 -13.19
N LEU A 437 30.83 -3.88 -12.55
CA LEU A 437 31.80 -4.63 -11.73
C LEU A 437 33.00 -5.16 -12.52
N GLY A 438 34.20 -5.11 -11.95
CA GLY A 438 35.40 -5.75 -12.50
C GLY A 438 35.39 -7.28 -12.34
N PRO A 439 36.25 -8.03 -13.06
CA PRO A 439 36.22 -9.50 -13.10
C PRO A 439 36.29 -10.20 -11.73
N HIS A 440 37.04 -9.66 -10.78
CA HIS A 440 37.14 -10.21 -9.42
C HIS A 440 35.82 -10.06 -8.64
N ALA A 441 35.16 -8.91 -8.78
CA ALA A 441 33.88 -8.63 -8.11
C ALA A 441 32.72 -9.42 -8.73
N ARG A 442 32.86 -9.97 -9.94
CA ARG A 442 31.84 -10.82 -10.61
C ARG A 442 31.80 -12.26 -10.11
N ARG A 443 32.77 -12.71 -9.30
CA ARG A 443 32.85 -14.11 -8.82
C ARG A 443 31.69 -14.48 -7.89
N GLY A 444 31.33 -15.76 -7.85
CA GLY A 444 30.28 -16.30 -6.97
C GLY A 444 28.97 -16.55 -7.71
N THR A 445 27.91 -16.79 -6.94
CA THR A 445 26.56 -17.01 -7.46
C THR A 445 25.75 -15.74 -7.29
N TRP A 446 25.17 -15.26 -8.37
CA TRP A 446 24.31 -14.09 -8.41
C TRP A 446 22.85 -14.51 -8.46
N TYR A 447 21.98 -13.66 -7.91
CA TYR A 447 20.55 -13.87 -7.85
C TYR A 447 19.82 -12.61 -8.27
N LEU A 448 18.71 -12.80 -8.98
CA LEU A 448 17.79 -11.73 -9.34
C LEU A 448 16.46 -11.97 -8.63
N ALA A 449 16.03 -10.96 -7.88
CA ALA A 449 14.78 -10.98 -7.13
C ALA A 449 13.93 -9.76 -7.49
N ARG A 450 12.61 -9.95 -7.60
CA ARG A 450 11.62 -8.88 -7.71
C ARG A 450 10.95 -8.67 -6.35
N THR A 451 10.98 -7.43 -5.84
CA THR A 451 10.35 -7.02 -4.57
C THR A 451 10.23 -5.51 -4.49
N ASP A 452 9.53 -5.00 -3.48
CA ASP A 452 9.34 -3.55 -3.26
C ASP A 452 10.37 -3.00 -2.25
N SER A 453 11.31 -3.83 -1.79
CA SER A 453 12.26 -3.49 -0.73
C SER A 453 13.55 -4.32 -0.84
N PRO A 454 14.73 -3.70 -0.82
CA PRO A 454 15.99 -4.45 -0.87
C PRO A 454 16.14 -5.40 0.32
N LEU A 455 15.70 -4.98 1.51
CA LEU A 455 15.76 -5.79 2.71
C LEU A 455 14.89 -7.05 2.61
N ASP A 456 13.76 -6.99 1.89
CA ASP A 456 12.89 -8.15 1.67
C ASP A 456 13.62 -9.18 0.78
N ALA A 457 14.30 -8.73 -0.29
CA ALA A 457 15.12 -9.60 -1.16
C ALA A 457 16.29 -10.23 -0.39
N PHE A 458 17.01 -9.44 0.40
CA PHE A 458 18.14 -9.90 1.21
C PHE A 458 17.70 -10.94 2.24
N ASN A 459 16.65 -10.64 3.00
CA ASN A 459 16.10 -11.57 4.00
C ASN A 459 15.56 -12.86 3.37
N HIS A 460 14.89 -12.76 2.22
CA HIS A 460 14.42 -13.93 1.47
C HIS A 460 15.59 -14.82 1.07
N LEU A 461 16.61 -14.27 0.40
CA LEU A 461 17.74 -15.06 -0.08
C LEU A 461 18.56 -15.65 1.08
N ARG A 462 18.70 -14.90 2.17
CA ARG A 462 19.32 -15.39 3.41
C ARG A 462 18.62 -16.66 3.93
N GLN A 463 17.30 -16.65 3.99
CA GLN A 463 16.52 -17.83 4.40
C GLN A 463 16.64 -19.00 3.41
N VAL A 464 16.65 -18.70 2.10
CA VAL A 464 16.84 -19.71 1.05
C VAL A 464 18.20 -20.40 1.17
N LEU A 465 19.27 -19.64 1.42
CA LEU A 465 20.64 -20.13 1.51
C LEU A 465 20.91 -20.85 2.84
N ALA A 466 20.38 -20.32 3.95
CA ALA A 466 20.57 -20.94 5.27
C ALA A 466 19.88 -22.30 5.40
N GLY A 467 18.80 -22.59 4.66
CA GLY A 467 18.29 -23.96 4.48
C GLY A 467 17.55 -24.60 5.68
N GLY A 468 17.11 -23.81 6.67
CA GLY A 468 16.45 -24.30 7.90
C GLY A 468 15.12 -25.05 7.72
N ALA A 469 14.70 -25.76 8.79
CA ALA A 469 13.60 -26.72 8.77
C ALA A 469 12.16 -26.13 8.84
N GLY A 470 11.97 -24.80 8.82
CA GLY A 470 10.66 -24.15 8.86
C GLY A 470 10.38 -23.32 7.60
N ASN A 471 9.15 -23.42 7.06
CA ASN A 471 8.59 -22.58 5.98
C ASN A 471 9.61 -21.95 5.02
N ARG A 472 10.27 -22.82 4.24
CA ARG A 472 11.34 -22.41 3.33
C ARG A 472 10.81 -21.44 2.28
N CYS A 473 11.47 -20.29 2.19
CA CYS A 473 11.31 -19.35 1.10
C CYS A 473 11.57 -20.04 -0.24
N SER A 474 10.83 -19.66 -1.30
CA SER A 474 10.98 -20.30 -2.60
C SER A 474 12.33 -19.96 -3.24
N ARG A 475 12.98 -20.95 -3.86
CA ARG A 475 14.20 -20.75 -4.65
C ARG A 475 13.93 -20.14 -6.03
N ARG A 476 12.69 -20.25 -6.52
CA ARG A 476 12.29 -19.77 -7.85
C ARG A 476 10.81 -19.39 -7.87
N GLY A 477 10.47 -18.38 -8.67
CA GLY A 477 9.13 -17.84 -8.78
C GLY A 477 8.66 -17.15 -7.50
N GLU A 478 7.36 -16.94 -7.42
CA GLU A 478 6.72 -16.22 -6.32
C GLU A 478 6.86 -16.99 -4.99
N CYS A 479 7.29 -16.30 -3.94
CA CYS A 479 7.35 -16.86 -2.60
C CYS A 479 5.96 -16.79 -1.94
N ARG A 480 5.53 -17.89 -1.31
CA ARG A 480 4.28 -17.92 -0.52
C ARG A 480 4.45 -17.42 0.92
N GLN A 481 5.69 -17.24 1.37
CA GLN A 481 6.02 -16.88 2.76
C GLN A 481 6.37 -15.40 2.92
N CYS A 482 6.77 -14.71 1.86
CA CYS A 482 7.14 -13.31 1.90
C CYS A 482 6.87 -12.62 0.55
N ALA A 483 7.09 -11.31 0.52
CA ALA A 483 6.85 -10.41 -0.60
C ALA A 483 7.99 -10.42 -1.65
N VAL A 484 8.47 -11.60 -2.05
CA VAL A 484 9.59 -11.73 -3.00
C VAL A 484 9.24 -12.74 -4.10
N GLU A 485 9.57 -12.41 -5.33
CA GLU A 485 9.62 -13.34 -6.46
C GLU A 485 11.09 -13.56 -6.86
N MET A 486 11.55 -14.82 -6.81
CA MET A 486 12.88 -15.17 -7.28
C MET A 486 12.85 -15.43 -8.79
N ILE A 487 13.39 -14.51 -9.57
CA ILE A 487 13.44 -14.65 -11.02
C ILE A 487 14.41 -15.79 -11.41
N GLY A 488 15.61 -15.77 -10.82
CA GLY A 488 16.61 -16.80 -11.07
C GLY A 488 17.94 -16.51 -10.38
N GLY A 489 18.93 -17.33 -10.70
CA GLY A 489 20.30 -17.14 -10.25
C GLY A 489 21.29 -17.99 -11.05
N GLY A 490 22.57 -17.66 -10.92
CA GLY A 490 23.67 -18.28 -11.67
C GLY A 490 24.93 -17.40 -11.68
N PRO A 491 25.88 -17.64 -12.59
CA PRO A 491 27.00 -16.75 -12.84
C PRO A 491 26.54 -15.34 -13.25
N TRP A 492 27.42 -14.34 -13.13
CA TRP A 492 27.11 -12.94 -13.42
C TRP A 492 26.49 -12.74 -14.81
N GLU A 493 27.02 -13.38 -15.85
CA GLU A 493 26.52 -13.27 -17.23
C GLU A 493 25.10 -13.83 -17.40
N GLN A 494 24.69 -14.77 -16.53
CA GLN A 494 23.34 -15.30 -16.53
C GLN A 494 22.36 -14.30 -15.91
N VAL A 495 22.74 -13.62 -14.83
CA VAL A 495 21.88 -12.62 -14.19
C VAL A 495 21.74 -11.36 -15.06
N VAL A 496 22.81 -10.93 -15.75
CA VAL A 496 22.72 -9.83 -16.73
C VAL A 496 21.76 -10.17 -17.88
N ARG A 497 21.73 -11.43 -18.35
CA ARG A 497 20.73 -11.88 -19.33
C ARG A 497 19.31 -11.89 -18.77
N LEU A 498 19.13 -12.33 -17.52
CA LEU A 498 17.83 -12.31 -16.87
C LEU A 498 17.29 -10.88 -16.69
N LEU A 499 18.15 -9.90 -16.45
CA LEU A 499 17.75 -8.48 -16.44
C LEU A 499 17.20 -8.06 -17.82
N ALA A 500 17.90 -8.42 -18.90
CA ALA A 500 17.44 -8.12 -20.26
C ALA A 500 16.13 -8.83 -20.62
N ASP A 501 15.92 -10.08 -20.17
CA ASP A 501 14.65 -10.82 -20.32
C ASP A 501 13.47 -10.16 -19.57
N HIS A 502 13.77 -9.21 -18.68
CA HIS A 502 12.81 -8.39 -17.94
C HIS A 502 12.88 -6.91 -18.31
N ASP A 503 13.29 -6.62 -19.56
CA ASP A 503 13.32 -5.28 -20.14
C ASP A 503 14.23 -4.29 -19.39
N VAL A 504 15.18 -4.77 -18.60
CA VAL A 504 16.23 -3.96 -17.95
C VAL A 504 17.54 -4.14 -18.69
N THR A 505 17.98 -3.09 -19.38
CA THR A 505 19.31 -3.04 -20.03
C THR A 505 20.23 -2.17 -19.17
N PRO A 506 21.02 -2.76 -18.26
CA PRO A 506 21.81 -1.97 -17.33
C PRO A 506 22.93 -1.21 -18.05
N THR A 507 23.13 0.04 -17.65
CA THR A 507 24.27 0.84 -18.10
C THR A 507 25.40 0.67 -17.09
N PRO A 508 26.60 0.21 -17.48
CA PRO A 508 27.70 0.05 -16.54
C PRO A 508 28.01 1.34 -15.78
N CYS A 509 27.83 1.32 -14.46
CA CYS A 509 28.10 2.44 -13.57
C CYS A 509 29.22 2.06 -12.58
N PHE A 510 30.23 2.92 -12.46
CA PHE A 510 31.33 2.76 -11.53
C PHE A 510 31.19 3.76 -10.39
N VAL A 511 30.99 3.25 -9.19
CA VAL A 511 30.81 4.06 -7.98
C VAL A 511 31.97 3.84 -7.00
N PRO A 512 32.42 4.90 -6.29
CA PRO A 512 33.43 4.79 -5.26
C PRO A 512 32.96 3.92 -4.08
N ASP A 513 33.91 3.48 -3.26
CA ASP A 513 33.60 2.79 -2.02
C ASP A 513 33.26 3.79 -0.90
N VAL A 514 32.10 4.42 -0.97
CA VAL A 514 31.67 5.42 0.00
C VAL A 514 30.34 5.02 0.63
N ARG A 515 30.23 5.16 1.95
CA ARG A 515 29.00 4.95 2.70
C ARG A 515 28.98 5.79 3.97
N VAL A 516 27.78 6.08 4.46
CA VAL A 516 27.59 6.59 5.82
C VAL A 516 28.01 5.50 6.81
N PRO A 517 28.79 5.83 7.85
CA PRO A 517 29.12 4.87 8.89
C PRO A 517 27.87 4.25 9.51
N SER A 518 27.84 2.91 9.55
CA SER A 518 26.66 2.16 9.95
C SER A 518 27.05 0.87 10.63
N TRP A 519 26.34 0.52 11.70
CA TRP A 519 26.45 -0.78 12.37
C TRP A 519 25.99 -1.96 11.49
N ARG A 520 25.35 -1.70 10.34
CA ARG A 520 24.87 -2.75 9.42
C ARG A 520 26.01 -3.20 8.51
N PRO A 521 26.46 -4.47 8.58
CA PRO A 521 27.47 -4.96 7.65
C PRO A 521 26.90 -5.08 6.24
N ARG A 522 27.78 -5.01 5.25
CA ARG A 522 27.44 -5.20 3.82
C ARG A 522 27.10 -6.63 3.45
N TRP A 523 27.22 -7.57 4.38
CA TRP A 523 26.99 -8.98 4.14
C TRP A 523 26.68 -9.75 5.42
N ASN A 524 26.05 -10.91 5.26
CA ASN A 524 25.88 -11.91 6.32
C ASN A 524 26.65 -13.18 5.95
N GLU A 525 27.28 -13.84 6.92
CA GLU A 525 27.86 -15.17 6.73
C GLU A 525 26.74 -16.21 6.88
N ILE A 526 26.59 -17.07 5.87
CA ILE A 526 25.61 -18.15 5.88
C ILE A 526 26.26 -19.39 6.46
N ILE A 527 25.84 -19.76 7.67
CA ILE A 527 26.37 -20.92 8.41
C ILE A 527 25.66 -22.21 7.94
N GLY A 528 24.36 -22.13 7.64
CA GLY A 528 23.52 -23.29 7.33
C GLY A 528 22.55 -23.64 8.46
N ASP A 529 21.71 -24.64 8.22
CA ASP A 529 20.65 -25.09 9.14
C ASP A 529 19.72 -23.99 9.67
N GLY A 530 19.49 -22.96 8.84
CA GLY A 530 18.68 -21.80 9.21
C GLY A 530 19.43 -20.74 10.02
N ASN A 531 20.76 -20.85 10.15
CA ASN A 531 21.59 -19.92 10.87
C ASN A 531 22.47 -19.08 9.94
N TRP A 532 22.75 -17.86 10.38
CA TRP A 532 23.68 -16.91 9.76
C TRP A 532 24.23 -16.00 10.87
N ASN A 533 25.35 -15.34 10.61
CA ASN A 533 25.85 -14.27 11.46
C ASN A 533 25.98 -12.96 10.66
N ALA A 534 26.09 -11.86 11.39
CA ALA A 534 26.37 -10.53 10.86
C ALA A 534 27.69 -10.10 11.51
N PRO A 535 28.84 -10.36 10.88
CA PRO A 535 30.12 -10.02 11.49
C PRO A 535 30.28 -8.50 11.52
N ALA A 536 31.02 -8.00 12.51
CA ALA A 536 31.45 -6.62 12.52
C ALA A 536 32.24 -6.35 11.24
N ASP A 537 31.98 -5.20 10.60
CA ASP A 537 32.68 -4.85 9.37
C ASP A 537 34.18 -4.73 9.66
N GLU A 538 35.03 -5.26 8.77
CA GLU A 538 36.49 -5.33 8.99
C GLU A 538 37.13 -3.92 9.14
N GLY A 539 36.41 -2.86 8.74
CA GLY A 539 36.80 -1.45 8.90
C GLY A 539 36.26 -0.74 10.15
N GLN A 540 35.51 -1.41 11.04
CA GLN A 540 34.95 -0.82 12.28
C GLN A 540 35.74 -1.17 13.56
N ARG A 541 36.94 -1.73 13.43
CA ARG A 541 37.81 -2.09 14.57
C ARG A 541 39.00 -1.17 14.72
#